data_AF-A0A956N2Z6-F1
#
_entry.id   AF-A0A956N2Z6-F1
#
_cell.length_a   1.000
_cell.length_b   1.000
_cell.length_c   1.000
_cell.angle_alpha   90.00
_cell.angle_beta   90.00
_cell.angle_gamma   90.00
#
_symmetry.space_group_name_H-M   'P 1'
#
loop_
_entity.id
_entity.type
_entity.pdbx_description
1 polymer ?
#
loop_
_entity_poly.entity_id
_entity_poly.type
_entity_poly.pdbx_seq_one_letter_code
_entity_poly.pdbx_strand_id
1 'polypeptide(L)'
;MSVRTLFTRKKDDATQGRPAAKYPGLRAAMDGNTAVIMCERESTDAAGAYPITPSTQMGEYWAENAAAGHINVSGRPLIFVEPEGEHAAAAVTAGMSMTGLRASNFSSGQGIAYMHESLYAAVGKR
;
A
#
# COMPACT_ATOMS: atom_id res chain seq x y z
N MET A 1 -14.24 51.04 -0.02
CA MET A 1 -14.72 49.64 -0.03
C MET A 1 -13.52 48.74 -0.19
N SER A 2 -13.09 48.07 0.88
CA SER A 2 -11.85 47.27 0.93
C SER A 2 -12.20 45.78 0.89
N VAL A 3 -11.53 45.04 0.00
CA VAL A 3 -11.69 43.61 -0.34
C VAL A 3 -11.19 42.68 0.80
N ARG A 4 -11.32 43.12 2.06
CA ARG A 4 -10.73 42.47 3.24
C ARG A 4 -11.72 41.61 4.04
N THR A 5 -12.94 41.43 3.56
CA THR A 5 -14.04 40.76 4.29
C THR A 5 -14.48 39.41 3.71
N LEU A 6 -13.77 38.83 2.72
CA LEU A 6 -14.21 37.57 2.07
C LEU A 6 -13.50 36.29 2.55
N PHE A 7 -12.51 36.35 3.45
CA PHE A 7 -11.73 35.16 3.86
C PHE A 7 -11.56 34.98 5.37
N THR A 8 -12.55 35.37 6.18
CA THR A 8 -12.70 34.76 7.51
C THR A 8 -13.39 33.42 7.35
N ARG A 9 -12.64 32.39 6.91
CA ARG A 9 -13.12 31.01 6.89
C ARG A 9 -13.34 30.60 8.35
N LYS A 10 -14.61 30.45 8.72
CA LYS A 10 -15.10 29.87 9.96
C LYS A 10 -14.27 28.63 10.30
N LYS A 11 -13.34 28.77 11.25
CA LYS A 11 -12.94 27.65 12.10
C LYS A 11 -14.24 27.21 12.78
N ASP A 12 -14.48 25.90 12.81
CA ASP A 12 -15.56 25.29 13.61
C ASP A 12 -16.94 25.15 12.94
N ASP A 13 -17.01 24.60 11.72
CA ASP A 13 -18.32 24.31 11.09
C ASP A 13 -18.31 23.05 10.21
N ALA A 14 -17.94 21.90 10.77
CA ALA A 14 -18.28 20.59 10.19
C ALA A 14 -18.05 19.44 11.18
N THR A 15 -18.75 19.41 12.32
CA THR A 15 -18.93 18.17 13.12
C THR A 15 -20.09 18.26 14.12
N GLN A 16 -21.04 19.18 13.97
CA GLN A 16 -22.24 19.17 14.82
C GLN A 16 -23.25 18.16 14.25
N GLY A 17 -23.22 16.92 14.77
CA GLY A 17 -24.27 15.92 14.53
C GLY A 17 -23.83 14.52 14.05
N ARG A 18 -22.54 14.26 13.84
CA ARG A 18 -22.06 12.87 13.60
C ARG A 18 -21.48 12.31 14.89
N PRO A 19 -21.84 11.08 15.30
CA PRO A 19 -21.18 10.44 16.44
C PRO A 19 -19.67 10.45 16.20
N ALA A 20 -18.91 10.82 17.24
CA ALA A 20 -17.45 10.82 17.17
C ALA A 20 -16.98 9.45 16.65
N ALA A 21 -16.17 9.45 15.59
CA ALA A 21 -15.67 8.21 15.02
C ALA A 21 -14.91 7.43 16.10
N LYS A 22 -15.15 6.11 16.20
CA LYS A 22 -14.53 5.23 17.20
C LYS A 22 -12.99 5.36 17.23
N TYR A 23 -12.39 5.64 16.07
CA TYR A 23 -10.97 5.89 15.91
C TYR A 23 -10.78 7.23 15.19
N PRO A 24 -10.53 8.33 15.93
CA PRO A 24 -10.26 9.63 15.32
C PRO A 24 -8.87 9.62 14.67
N GLY A 25 -8.82 9.27 13.39
CA GLY A 25 -7.59 9.33 12.60
C GLY A 25 -7.13 10.77 12.30
N LEU A 26 -5.88 10.90 11.85
CA LEU A 26 -5.36 12.16 11.32
C LEU A 26 -5.88 12.37 9.91
N ARG A 27 -6.53 13.52 9.67
CA ARG A 27 -6.96 13.89 8.31
C ARG A 27 -5.74 14.30 7.50
N ALA A 28 -5.48 13.56 6.43
CA ALA A 28 -4.42 13.85 5.48
C ALA A 28 -4.98 13.82 4.05
N ALA A 29 -4.44 14.68 3.19
CA ALA A 29 -4.64 14.60 1.75
C ALA A 29 -3.45 13.84 1.17
N MET A 30 -3.72 12.71 0.51
CA MET A 30 -2.70 11.84 -0.09
C MET A 30 -3.25 11.19 -1.36
N ASP A 31 -2.36 10.67 -2.19
CA ASP A 31 -2.75 9.86 -3.35
C ASP A 31 -3.13 8.43 -2.95
N GLY A 32 -3.71 7.68 -3.89
CA GLY A 32 -4.15 6.30 -3.62
C GLY A 32 -2.99 5.34 -3.36
N ASN A 33 -1.88 5.48 -4.08
CA ASN A 33 -0.71 4.63 -3.94
C ASN A 33 -0.09 4.75 -2.55
N THR A 34 0.09 5.98 -2.05
CA THR A 34 0.58 6.24 -0.69
C THR A 34 -0.39 5.69 0.34
N ALA A 35 -1.70 5.87 0.16
CA ALA A 35 -2.71 5.35 1.08
C ALA A 35 -2.66 3.82 1.20
N VAL A 36 -2.47 3.11 0.09
CA VAL A 36 -2.32 1.65 0.07
C VAL A 36 -1.05 1.23 0.82
N ILE A 37 0.09 1.86 0.54
CA ILE A 37 1.36 1.51 1.19
C ILE A 37 1.36 1.81 2.68
N MET A 38 0.71 2.90 3.11
CA MET A 38 0.53 3.20 4.53
C MET A 38 -0.21 2.08 5.27
N CYS A 39 -1.16 1.40 4.62
CA CYS A 39 -1.86 0.26 5.20
C CYS A 39 -1.00 -1.01 5.09
N GLU A 40 -0.48 -1.29 3.89
CA GLU A 40 0.17 -2.57 3.61
C GLU A 40 1.48 -2.76 4.38
N ARG A 41 2.26 -1.70 4.54
CA ARG A 41 3.50 -1.75 5.35
C ARG A 41 3.22 -2.09 6.82
N GLU A 42 1.99 -1.89 7.28
CA GLU A 42 1.58 -2.24 8.64
C GLU A 42 0.98 -3.65 8.71
N SER A 43 0.22 -4.08 7.69
CA SER A 43 -0.50 -5.37 7.71
C SER A 43 0.29 -6.58 7.21
N THR A 44 1.33 -6.35 6.41
CA THR A 44 2.02 -7.37 5.62
C THR A 44 3.51 -7.45 5.99
N ASP A 45 4.12 -8.63 5.83
CA ASP A 45 5.52 -8.89 6.21
C ASP A 45 6.48 -8.73 5.02
N ALA A 46 6.04 -9.07 3.81
CA ALA A 46 6.88 -9.07 2.62
C ALA A 46 6.12 -8.60 1.39
N ALA A 47 6.83 -8.03 0.42
CA ALA A 47 6.26 -7.71 -0.88
C ALA A 47 7.20 -8.10 -2.03
N GLY A 48 6.59 -8.60 -3.11
CA GLY A 48 7.20 -8.69 -4.42
C GLY A 48 6.63 -7.60 -5.33
N ALA A 49 7.44 -6.93 -6.13
CA ALA A 49 6.92 -6.01 -7.14
C ALA A 49 7.86 -5.90 -8.34
N TYR A 50 7.29 -5.60 -9.50
CA TYR A 50 8.01 -5.19 -10.69
C TYR A 50 7.46 -3.84 -11.16
N PRO A 51 8.29 -2.92 -11.67
CA PRO A 51 7.84 -1.60 -12.09
C PRO A 51 6.89 -1.69 -13.31
N ILE A 52 5.61 -1.34 -13.10
CA ILE A 52 4.61 -1.11 -14.15
C ILE A 52 3.65 0.03 -13.77
N THR A 53 3.45 0.98 -14.68
CA THR A 53 2.60 2.15 -14.44
C THR A 53 1.11 1.77 -14.43
N PRO A 54 0.29 2.27 -13.47
CA PRO A 54 0.57 3.27 -12.44
C PRO A 54 1.02 2.72 -11.06
N SER A 55 1.26 1.41 -10.93
CA SER A 55 1.59 0.77 -9.65
C SER A 55 3.05 0.90 -9.22
N THR A 56 3.96 1.37 -10.09
CA THR A 56 5.40 1.49 -9.80
C THR A 56 5.68 2.17 -8.46
N GLN A 57 5.00 3.27 -8.16
CA GLN A 57 5.21 4.03 -6.92
C GLN A 57 4.94 3.22 -5.65
N MET A 58 4.03 2.23 -5.71
CA MET A 58 3.77 1.36 -4.56
C MET A 58 5.00 0.52 -4.20
N GLY A 59 5.69 -0.03 -5.20
CA GLY A 59 6.95 -0.76 -4.99
C GLY A 59 8.06 0.15 -4.46
N GLU A 60 8.20 1.35 -5.03
CA GLU A 60 9.18 2.36 -4.59
C GLU A 60 8.98 2.75 -3.12
N TYR A 61 7.76 3.12 -2.73
CA TYR A 61 7.45 3.48 -1.35
C TYR A 61 7.65 2.29 -0.39
N TRP A 62 7.35 1.06 -0.81
CA TRP A 62 7.63 -0.11 0.02
C TRP A 62 9.14 -0.29 0.24
N ALA A 63 9.93 -0.21 -0.83
CA ALA A 63 11.39 -0.32 -0.77
C ALA A 63 12.00 0.77 0.13
N GLU A 64 11.51 2.01 0.04
CA GLU A 64 11.92 3.12 0.90
C GLU A 64 11.62 2.83 2.38
N ASN A 65 10.43 2.32 2.70
CA ASN A 65 10.05 1.99 4.08
C ASN A 65 10.87 0.81 4.62
N ALA A 66 11.14 -0.19 3.79
CA ALA A 66 12.01 -1.32 4.16
C ALA A 66 13.45 -0.84 4.42
N ALA A 67 14.00 0.02 3.56
CA ALA A 67 15.33 0.60 3.72
C ALA A 67 15.44 1.53 4.95
N ALA A 68 14.35 2.22 5.30
CA ALA A 68 14.24 3.01 6.52
C ALA A 68 14.14 2.16 7.81
N GLY A 69 14.04 0.83 7.69
CA GLY A 69 13.93 -0.09 8.82
C GLY A 69 12.55 -0.07 9.48
N HIS A 70 11.49 0.23 8.71
CA HIS A 70 10.11 0.22 9.23
C HIS A 70 9.76 -1.15 9.80
N ILE A 71 9.16 -1.15 10.99
CA ILE A 71 8.69 -2.36 11.66
C ILE A 71 7.16 -2.35 11.63
N ASN A 72 6.58 -3.42 11.12
CA ASN A 72 5.14 -3.56 10.99
C ASN A 72 4.45 -3.86 12.35
N VAL A 73 3.11 -3.91 12.36
CA VAL A 73 2.34 -4.14 13.59
C VAL A 73 2.59 -5.52 14.22
N SER A 74 3.15 -6.46 13.45
CA SER A 74 3.55 -7.79 13.93
C SER A 74 4.95 -7.79 14.56
N GLY A 75 5.63 -6.64 14.64
CA GLY A 75 6.98 -6.51 15.19
C GLY A 75 8.08 -7.03 14.26
N ARG A 76 7.83 -7.10 12.94
CA ARG A 76 8.76 -7.65 11.96
C ARG A 76 9.26 -6.56 10.99
N PRO A 77 10.52 -6.62 10.54
CA PRO A 77 11.00 -5.76 9.46
C PRO A 77 10.36 -6.15 8.13
N LEU A 78 10.16 -5.16 7.26
CA LEU A 78 9.63 -5.39 5.91
C LEU A 78 10.65 -6.10 5.03
N ILE A 79 10.18 -7.05 4.24
CA ILE A 79 10.97 -7.71 3.20
C ILE A 79 10.49 -7.20 1.84
N PHE A 80 11.42 -6.84 0.97
CA PHE A 80 11.12 -6.45 -0.41
C PHE A 80 11.99 -7.21 -1.38
N VAL A 81 11.40 -7.71 -2.46
CA VAL A 81 12.11 -8.32 -3.57
C VAL A 81 11.60 -7.71 -4.86
N GLU A 82 12.51 -7.25 -5.70
CA GLU A 82 12.26 -6.79 -7.07
C GLU A 82 12.75 -7.85 -8.06
N PRO A 83 11.86 -8.68 -8.65
CA PRO A 83 12.25 -9.71 -9.61
C PRO A 83 12.45 -9.14 -11.00
N GLU A 84 12.77 -10.00 -11.97
CA GLU A 84 12.98 -9.61 -13.37
C GLU A 84 11.69 -9.32 -14.15
N GLY A 85 10.52 -9.60 -13.59
CA GLY A 85 9.23 -9.37 -14.24
C GLY A 85 8.02 -9.70 -13.37
N GLU A 86 6.83 -9.32 -13.82
CA GLU A 86 5.56 -9.49 -13.10
C GLU A 86 5.22 -10.96 -12.80
N HIS A 87 5.49 -11.87 -13.76
CA HIS A 87 5.27 -13.29 -13.55
C HIS A 87 6.16 -13.84 -12.41
N ALA A 88 7.40 -13.38 -12.34
CA ALA A 88 8.33 -13.72 -11.26
C ALA A 88 7.95 -13.04 -9.94
N ALA A 89 7.42 -11.81 -9.97
CA ALA A 89 6.84 -11.12 -8.81
C ALA A 89 5.69 -11.90 -8.18
N ALA A 90 4.79 -12.48 -8.99
CA ALA A 90 3.76 -13.39 -8.50
C ALA A 90 4.36 -14.66 -7.86
N ALA A 91 5.37 -15.27 -8.49
CA ALA A 91 6.00 -16.50 -8.00
C ALA A 91 6.74 -16.27 -6.66
N VAL A 92 7.49 -15.19 -6.55
CA VAL A 92 8.20 -14.79 -5.32
C VAL A 92 7.20 -14.50 -4.20
N THR A 93 6.15 -13.74 -4.48
CA THR A 93 5.10 -13.42 -3.50
C THR A 93 4.39 -14.69 -3.01
N ALA A 94 4.08 -15.62 -3.92
CA ALA A 94 3.53 -16.92 -3.55
C ALA A 94 4.49 -17.74 -2.69
N GLY A 95 5.79 -17.75 -3.03
CA GLY A 95 6.83 -18.40 -2.24
C GLY A 95 6.94 -17.81 -0.82
N MET A 96 6.95 -16.48 -0.69
CA MET A 96 6.92 -15.80 0.61
C MET A 96 5.69 -16.23 1.42
N SER A 97 4.51 -16.25 0.80
CA SER A 97 3.28 -16.71 1.45
C SER A 97 3.38 -18.16 1.94
N MET A 98 3.98 -19.05 1.15
CA MET A 98 4.16 -20.46 1.53
C MET A 98 5.10 -20.66 2.72
N THR A 99 6.01 -19.71 2.98
CA THR A 99 6.87 -19.74 4.17
C THR A 99 6.18 -19.22 5.44
N GLY A 100 4.90 -18.85 5.35
CA GLY A 100 4.11 -18.34 6.48
C GLY A 100 4.18 -16.82 6.66
N LEU A 101 4.73 -16.10 5.69
CA LEU A 101 4.71 -14.62 5.68
C LEU A 101 3.38 -14.12 5.13
N ARG A 102 2.88 -13.00 5.66
CA ARG A 102 1.89 -12.22 4.91
C ARG A 102 2.61 -11.53 3.76
N ALA A 103 2.22 -11.83 2.53
CA ALA A 103 2.89 -11.33 1.33
C ALA A 103 1.94 -10.52 0.44
N SER A 104 2.41 -9.38 -0.06
CA SER A 104 1.68 -8.53 -1.01
C SER A 104 2.42 -8.42 -2.35
N ASN A 105 1.68 -8.12 -3.41
CA ASN A 105 2.24 -7.88 -4.74
C ASN A 105 1.61 -6.64 -5.36
N PHE A 106 2.43 -5.72 -5.87
CA PHE A 106 1.97 -4.48 -6.47
C PHE A 106 2.13 -4.53 -7.99
N SER A 107 1.02 -4.45 -8.72
CA SER A 107 1.00 -4.58 -10.17
C SER A 107 -0.24 -3.89 -10.77
N SER A 108 -0.27 -3.73 -12.09
CA SER A 108 -1.38 -3.12 -12.81
C SER A 108 -1.38 -3.49 -14.30
N GLY A 109 -2.49 -3.22 -14.99
CA GLY A 109 -2.61 -3.36 -16.44
C GLY A 109 -2.22 -4.75 -16.97
N GLN A 110 -1.26 -4.78 -17.88
CA GLN A 110 -0.77 -6.03 -18.49
C GLN A 110 -0.02 -6.94 -17.51
N GLY A 111 0.53 -6.38 -16.42
CA GLY A 111 1.19 -7.18 -15.39
C GLY A 111 0.24 -8.16 -14.71
N ILE A 112 -0.99 -7.71 -14.40
CA ILE A 112 -2.04 -8.58 -13.85
C ILE A 112 -2.38 -9.74 -14.80
N ALA A 113 -2.49 -9.46 -16.11
CA ALA A 113 -2.73 -10.50 -17.10
C ALA A 113 -1.55 -11.49 -17.18
N TYR A 114 -0.31 -11.00 -17.08
CA TYR A 114 0.88 -11.83 -17.13
C TYR A 114 1.05 -12.75 -15.91
N MET A 115 0.48 -12.36 -14.77
CA MET A 115 0.45 -13.15 -13.53
C MET A 115 -0.71 -14.16 -13.45
N HIS A 116 -1.64 -14.15 -14.41
CA HIS A 116 -2.89 -14.91 -14.32
C HIS A 116 -2.67 -16.41 -14.07
N GLU A 117 -1.69 -17.03 -14.74
CA GLU A 117 -1.33 -18.44 -14.53
C GLU A 117 -0.79 -18.69 -13.11
N SER A 118 0.17 -17.87 -12.66
CA SER A 118 0.77 -17.96 -11.33
C SER A 118 -0.27 -17.78 -10.22
N LEU A 119 -1.31 -16.99 -10.47
CA LEU A 119 -2.38 -16.75 -9.51
C LEU A 119 -3.16 -18.04 -9.18
N TYR A 120 -3.45 -18.90 -10.16
CA TYR A 120 -4.11 -20.19 -9.90
C TYR A 120 -3.27 -21.08 -8.98
N ALA A 121 -1.97 -21.17 -9.27
CA ALA A 121 -1.05 -21.94 -8.45
C ALA A 121 -0.95 -21.36 -7.03
N ALA A 122 -0.87 -20.03 -6.90
CA ALA A 122 -0.81 -19.35 -5.61
C ALA A 122 -2.09 -19.57 -4.80
N VAL A 123 -3.28 -19.51 -5.41
CA VAL A 123 -4.56 -19.71 -4.70
C VAL A 123 -4.76 -21.15 -4.26
N GLY A 124 -4.36 -22.13 -5.07
CA GLY A 124 -4.55 -23.54 -4.75
C GLY A 124 -3.57 -24.11 -3.73
N LYS A 125 -2.45 -23.43 -3.45
CA LYS A 125 -1.34 -23.94 -2.61
C LYS A 125 -1.15 -23.19 -1.29
N ARG A 126 -2.01 -22.21 -0.99
CA ARG A 126 -1.96 -21.36 0.21
C ARG A 126 -3.02 -21.74 1.23
#